data_AF-F1A4P3-F1
#
_entry.id   AF-F1A4P3-F1
#
_cell.length_a   1.000
_cell.length_b   1.000
_cell.length_c   1.000
_cell.angle_alpha   90.00
_cell.angle_beta   90.00
_cell.angle_gamma   90.00
#
_symmetry.space_group_name_H-M   'P 1'
#
loop_
_entity.id
_entity.type
_entity.pdbx_description
1 polymer ?
#
loop_
_entity_poly.entity_id
_entity_poly.type
_entity_poly.pdbx_seq_one_letter_code
_entity_poly.pdbx_strand_id
1 'polypeptide(L)'
;MDKNNKNNYNKNNNDFNNNDHIDKLFFKAFRNIVIRQEILKHCRLFKENCKLEIFDKETLLNFKYRSYTSIVYYSINEPIDRFLIPESTTSLIFSNFNQPFAPNTIPESVKTIDLGIAYNHEIDNKSLPSLTKLIIRKKYKKPITKESLPSSITELTLEKTPKEIMIDKNSYPSSLRTIIFGNCFNKRLEAGSIISNAPISTIIFGFDFDSYLEPNSIPPTVTTLIFGYHYDKPIFPRALPSSLTSLTFGHRFNQRLLKGDLPDSLLSLTFSSCFNQTLSKAILPNNLTTLILGYYFDQPIRPNDLPQTLTLLKLGHNFNKQLTVGSIPNSVTSLTLGRYRHPIPPQVIPPSIKTLCFNKNIEDYLEPGSIPPSVTNLIKTYKS
;
A
#
# COMPACT_ATOMS: atom_id res chain seq x y z
N MET A 1 -3.85 -52.46 -34.56
CA MET A 1 -4.64 -51.26 -34.20
C MET A 1 -4.19 -50.82 -32.82
N ASP A 2 -3.77 -49.56 -32.78
CA ASP A 2 -2.93 -48.85 -31.81
C ASP A 2 -3.42 -48.91 -30.35
N LYS A 3 -2.55 -49.11 -29.35
CA LYS A 3 -1.56 -48.18 -28.73
C LYS A 3 -2.14 -46.87 -28.19
N ASN A 4 -1.77 -46.63 -26.92
CA ASN A 4 -1.65 -45.36 -26.18
C ASN A 4 -2.86 -44.86 -25.39
N ASN A 5 -2.87 -45.17 -24.09
CA ASN A 5 -3.35 -44.20 -23.09
C ASN A 5 -2.59 -44.33 -21.75
N LYS A 6 -1.35 -43.82 -21.74
CA LYS A 6 -0.62 -43.43 -20.52
C LYS A 6 0.26 -42.25 -20.90
N ASN A 7 -0.15 -41.03 -20.52
CA ASN A 7 0.73 -39.89 -20.18
C ASN A 7 -0.12 -38.65 -19.93
N ASN A 8 -0.39 -38.32 -18.67
CA ASN A 8 -0.68 -36.95 -18.24
C ASN A 8 -0.49 -36.75 -16.72
N TYR A 9 0.64 -37.23 -16.20
CA TYR A 9 1.14 -36.89 -14.85
C TYR A 9 2.65 -36.65 -14.94
N ASN A 10 3.08 -35.56 -15.59
CA ASN A 10 4.49 -35.12 -15.53
C ASN A 10 4.70 -33.68 -16.04
N LYS A 11 3.87 -32.72 -15.61
CA LYS A 11 4.11 -31.30 -15.94
C LYS A 11 4.34 -30.35 -14.76
N ASN A 12 4.26 -30.82 -13.51
CA ASN A 12 4.47 -29.97 -12.32
C ASN A 12 5.75 -30.28 -11.50
N ASN A 13 6.59 -31.22 -11.94
CA ASN A 13 7.84 -31.58 -11.22
C ASN A 13 9.10 -30.86 -11.76
N ASN A 14 9.02 -30.11 -12.86
CA ASN A 14 10.20 -29.48 -13.46
C ASN A 14 10.54 -28.12 -12.83
N ASP A 15 9.55 -27.38 -12.31
CA ASP A 15 9.81 -26.05 -11.72
C ASP A 15 10.40 -26.13 -10.31
N PHE A 16 10.02 -27.13 -9.51
CA PHE A 16 10.63 -27.39 -8.21
C PHE A 16 12.09 -27.85 -8.32
N ASN A 17 12.39 -28.73 -9.28
CA ASN A 17 13.76 -29.20 -9.52
C ASN A 17 14.68 -28.12 -10.09
N ASN A 18 14.15 -27.19 -10.89
CA ASN A 18 14.93 -26.10 -11.46
C ASN A 18 15.34 -25.07 -10.40
N ASN A 19 14.45 -24.70 -9.48
CA ASN A 19 14.79 -23.77 -8.40
C ASN A 19 15.83 -24.37 -7.44
N ASP A 20 15.67 -25.65 -7.07
CA ASP A 20 16.67 -26.38 -6.27
C ASP A 20 18.04 -26.47 -6.96
N HIS A 21 18.03 -26.61 -8.29
CA HIS A 21 19.26 -26.65 -9.07
C HIS A 21 19.91 -25.26 -9.18
N ILE A 22 19.13 -24.21 -9.41
CA ILE A 22 19.58 -22.81 -9.42
C ILE A 22 20.16 -22.42 -8.06
N ASP A 23 19.50 -22.79 -6.96
CA ASP A 23 19.99 -22.53 -5.61
C ASP A 23 21.31 -23.27 -5.35
N LYS A 24 21.42 -24.54 -5.75
CA LYS A 24 22.68 -25.30 -5.67
C LYS A 24 23.80 -24.64 -6.47
N LEU A 25 23.51 -24.14 -7.67
CA LEU A 25 24.48 -23.43 -8.50
C LEU A 25 24.87 -22.07 -7.89
N PHE A 26 23.91 -21.31 -7.37
CA PHE A 26 24.14 -20.06 -6.66
C PHE A 26 25.05 -20.30 -5.45
N PHE A 27 24.76 -21.28 -4.59
CA PHE A 27 25.60 -21.57 -3.44
C PHE A 27 26.99 -22.10 -3.83
N LYS A 28 27.13 -22.83 -4.94
CA LYS A 28 28.45 -23.19 -5.48
C LYS A 28 29.24 -21.95 -5.91
N ALA A 29 28.62 -21.04 -6.65
CA ALA A 29 29.24 -19.77 -7.06
C ALA A 29 29.55 -18.87 -5.85
N PHE A 30 28.64 -18.77 -4.89
CA PHE A 30 28.77 -17.93 -3.70
C PHE A 30 29.80 -18.47 -2.69
N ARG A 31 30.05 -19.78 -2.66
CA ARG A 31 31.13 -20.38 -1.86
C ARG A 31 32.51 -20.11 -2.47
N ASN A 32 32.60 -19.84 -3.77
CA ASN A 32 33.85 -19.41 -4.39
C ASN A 32 34.18 -17.99 -3.91
N ILE A 33 35.33 -17.83 -3.22
CA ILE A 33 35.69 -16.58 -2.56
C ILE A 33 35.87 -15.42 -3.55
N VAL A 34 36.42 -15.69 -4.74
CA VAL A 34 36.67 -14.68 -5.78
C VAL A 34 35.36 -14.22 -6.41
N ILE A 35 34.52 -15.17 -6.83
CA ILE A 35 33.21 -14.86 -7.42
C ILE A 35 32.34 -14.11 -6.41
N ARG A 36 32.31 -14.57 -5.16
CA ARG A 36 31.58 -13.89 -4.08
C ARG A 36 32.09 -12.47 -3.86
N GLN A 37 33.41 -12.25 -3.83
CA GLN A 37 33.97 -10.91 -3.66
C GLN A 37 33.58 -9.98 -4.82
N GLU A 38 33.59 -10.48 -6.06
CA GLU A 38 33.19 -9.69 -7.22
C GLU A 38 31.70 -9.37 -7.21
N ILE A 39 30.83 -10.35 -6.88
CA ILE A 39 29.39 -10.11 -6.68
C ILE A 39 29.17 -9.04 -5.62
N LEU A 40 29.81 -9.17 -4.45
CA LEU A 40 29.66 -8.20 -3.35
C LEU A 40 30.15 -6.81 -3.76
N LYS A 41 31.22 -6.71 -4.55
CA LYS A 41 31.70 -5.44 -5.11
C LYS A 41 30.65 -4.81 -6.04
N HIS A 42 30.05 -5.57 -6.95
CA HIS A 42 28.98 -5.07 -7.81
C HIS A 42 27.72 -4.68 -7.04
N CYS A 43 27.36 -5.42 -5.99
CA CYS A 43 26.27 -5.05 -5.09
C CYS A 43 26.54 -3.72 -4.38
N ARG A 44 27.78 -3.47 -3.93
CA ARG A 44 28.18 -2.17 -3.33
C ARG A 44 28.08 -1.05 -4.36
N LEU A 45 28.66 -1.25 -5.55
CA LEU A 45 28.59 -0.27 -6.64
C LEU A 45 27.14 0.06 -7.00
N PHE A 46 26.27 -0.94 -7.10
CA PHE A 46 24.84 -0.72 -7.33
C PHE A 46 24.21 0.08 -6.19
N LYS A 47 24.41 -0.32 -4.93
CA LYS A 47 23.83 0.38 -3.78
C LYS A 47 24.26 1.85 -3.69
N GLU A 48 25.52 2.13 -4.05
CA GLU A 48 26.10 3.47 -4.01
C GLU A 48 25.66 4.34 -5.20
N ASN A 49 25.40 3.74 -6.37
CA ASN A 49 25.20 4.47 -7.64
C ASN A 49 23.83 4.22 -8.30
N CYS A 50 22.90 3.57 -7.61
CA CYS A 50 21.57 3.27 -8.16
C CYS A 50 20.71 4.51 -8.36
N LYS A 51 21.01 5.61 -7.67
CA LYS A 51 20.34 6.90 -7.82
C LYS A 51 21.31 7.90 -8.43
N LEU A 52 20.83 8.62 -9.44
CA LEU A 52 21.61 9.67 -10.10
C LEU A 52 20.75 10.90 -10.29
N GLU A 53 21.26 12.06 -9.86
CA GLU A 53 20.66 13.36 -10.11
C GLU A 53 21.38 14.06 -11.26
N ILE A 54 20.62 14.65 -12.17
CA ILE A 54 21.15 15.15 -13.44
C ILE A 54 20.70 16.59 -13.65
N PHE A 55 21.70 17.46 -13.83
CA PHE A 55 21.53 18.90 -14.06
C PHE A 55 22.03 19.33 -15.46
N ASP A 56 22.83 18.50 -16.12
CA ASP A 56 23.32 18.70 -17.48
C ASP A 56 23.52 17.34 -18.19
N LYS A 57 23.52 17.34 -19.53
CA LYS A 57 23.56 16.10 -20.34
C LYS A 57 24.94 15.42 -20.29
N GLU A 58 26.01 16.19 -20.18
CA GLU A 58 27.39 15.71 -20.23
C GLU A 58 27.72 14.86 -19.00
N THR A 59 27.30 15.31 -17.82
CA THR A 59 27.44 14.56 -16.56
C THR A 59 26.81 13.18 -16.66
N LEU A 60 25.65 13.05 -17.31
CA LEU A 60 25.00 11.74 -17.47
C LEU A 60 25.74 10.82 -18.42
N LEU A 61 26.19 11.34 -19.57
CA LEU A 61 26.88 10.55 -20.58
C LEU A 61 28.24 10.05 -20.07
N ASN A 62 28.94 10.88 -19.32
CA ASN A 62 30.27 10.60 -18.80
C ASN A 62 30.26 9.92 -17.42
N PHE A 63 29.08 9.64 -16.84
CA PHE A 63 28.99 9.02 -15.53
C PHE A 63 29.56 7.60 -15.55
N LYS A 64 30.68 7.39 -14.84
CA LYS A 64 31.41 6.12 -14.82
C LYS A 64 30.55 4.89 -14.46
N TYR A 65 29.57 5.07 -13.58
CA TYR A 65 28.72 3.99 -13.05
C TYR A 65 27.31 3.99 -13.66
N ARG A 66 27.16 4.55 -14.86
CA ARG A 66 25.88 4.72 -15.57
C ARG A 66 25.05 3.45 -15.69
N SER A 67 25.68 2.28 -15.85
CA SER A 67 24.99 0.98 -15.94
C SER A 67 24.42 0.47 -14.61
N TYR A 68 24.79 1.07 -13.48
CA TYR A 68 24.24 0.75 -12.16
C TYR A 68 23.05 1.63 -11.79
N THR A 69 22.81 2.69 -12.54
CA THR A 69 21.76 3.67 -12.26
C THR A 69 20.39 3.11 -12.60
N SER A 70 19.55 2.91 -11.59
CA SER A 70 18.18 2.42 -11.74
C SER A 70 17.14 3.53 -11.55
N ILE A 71 17.47 4.59 -10.80
CA ILE A 71 16.63 5.73 -10.57
C ILE A 71 17.35 6.98 -11.07
N VAL A 72 16.73 7.68 -12.00
CA VAL A 72 17.26 8.92 -12.56
C VAL A 72 16.35 10.08 -12.16
N TYR A 73 16.92 11.10 -11.53
CA TYR A 73 16.27 12.39 -11.31
C TYR A 73 16.74 13.37 -12.39
N TYR A 74 15.84 13.75 -13.28
CA TYR A 74 16.13 14.54 -14.47
C TYR A 74 15.64 15.99 -14.30
N SER A 75 16.57 16.92 -14.16
CA SER A 75 16.29 18.34 -13.92
C SER A 75 16.59 19.26 -15.10
N ILE A 76 16.93 18.70 -16.26
CA ILE A 76 17.20 19.45 -17.50
C ILE A 76 15.86 19.77 -18.19
N ASN A 77 15.71 20.95 -18.79
CA ASN A 77 14.53 21.34 -19.56
C ASN A 77 14.80 21.40 -21.07
N GLU A 78 15.42 20.35 -21.60
CA GLU A 78 15.73 20.16 -23.01
C GLU A 78 15.18 18.82 -23.50
N PRO A 79 14.90 18.67 -24.81
CA PRO A 79 14.52 17.38 -25.38
C PRO A 79 15.51 16.28 -25.00
N ILE A 80 14.96 15.10 -24.68
CA ILE A 80 15.75 13.92 -24.30
C ILE A 80 16.27 13.28 -25.57
N ASP A 81 17.60 13.22 -25.70
CA ASP A 81 18.24 12.57 -26.83
C ASP A 81 18.15 11.04 -26.70
N ARG A 82 18.17 10.35 -27.84
CA ARG A 82 18.22 8.89 -27.87
C ARG A 82 19.47 8.40 -27.15
N PHE A 83 19.33 7.34 -26.35
CA PHE A 83 20.40 6.75 -25.53
C PHE A 83 20.93 7.64 -24.40
N LEU A 84 20.35 8.83 -24.16
CA LEU A 84 20.75 9.71 -23.06
C LEU A 84 20.47 9.03 -21.71
N ILE A 85 19.26 8.49 -21.53
CA ILE A 85 18.87 7.78 -20.30
C ILE A 85 19.48 6.35 -20.30
N PRO A 86 20.06 5.88 -19.18
CA PRO A 86 20.65 4.54 -19.11
C PRO A 86 19.64 3.41 -19.28
N GLU A 87 20.00 2.38 -20.04
CA GLU A 87 19.18 1.16 -20.23
C GLU A 87 18.91 0.40 -18.93
N SER A 88 19.66 0.65 -17.85
CA SER A 88 19.41 0.12 -16.51
C SER A 88 18.32 0.87 -15.73
N THR A 89 17.85 2.01 -16.24
CA THR A 89 16.91 2.89 -15.53
C THR A 89 15.53 2.24 -15.46
N THR A 90 15.00 2.06 -14.26
CA THR A 90 13.64 1.55 -14.03
C THR A 90 12.67 2.65 -13.60
N SER A 91 13.18 3.74 -13.02
CA SER A 91 12.39 4.89 -12.59
C SER A 91 13.01 6.20 -13.07
N LEU A 92 12.21 7.00 -13.77
CA LEU A 92 12.61 8.31 -14.28
C LEU A 92 11.74 9.39 -13.62
N ILE A 93 12.36 10.28 -12.87
CA ILE A 93 11.69 11.29 -12.06
C ILE A 93 12.10 12.66 -12.57
N PHE A 94 11.15 13.39 -13.14
CA PHE A 94 11.39 14.72 -13.65
C PHE A 94 11.22 15.78 -12.55
N SER A 95 12.04 16.83 -12.60
CA SER A 95 11.88 18.01 -11.74
C SER A 95 11.28 19.16 -12.55
N ASN A 96 12.13 19.88 -13.29
CA ASN A 96 11.78 21.09 -14.05
C ASN A 96 11.55 20.83 -15.56
N PHE A 97 11.57 19.57 -15.98
CA PHE A 97 11.38 19.19 -17.38
C PHE A 97 9.95 19.53 -17.85
N ASN A 98 9.88 20.25 -18.97
CA ASN A 98 8.64 20.62 -19.64
C ASN A 98 8.88 20.67 -21.16
N GLN A 99 9.34 19.54 -21.71
CA GLN A 99 9.46 19.31 -23.15
C GLN A 99 8.60 18.10 -23.53
N PRO A 100 8.09 18.00 -24.76
CA PRO A 100 7.36 16.82 -25.18
C PRO A 100 8.28 15.58 -25.18
N PHE A 101 7.70 14.41 -24.88
CA PHE A 101 8.40 13.15 -25.09
C PHE A 101 8.44 12.81 -26.58
N ALA A 102 9.58 12.30 -27.04
CA ALA A 102 9.72 11.78 -28.40
C ALA A 102 9.76 10.25 -28.38
N PRO A 103 9.23 9.57 -29.40
CA PRO A 103 9.28 8.12 -29.49
C PRO A 103 10.71 7.58 -29.41
N ASN A 104 10.89 6.48 -28.67
CA ASN A 104 12.17 5.76 -28.52
C ASN A 104 13.31 6.55 -27.83
N THR A 105 13.03 7.62 -27.08
CA THR A 105 14.05 8.33 -26.29
C THR A 105 14.15 7.85 -24.85
N ILE A 106 13.07 7.28 -24.30
CA ILE A 106 13.04 6.66 -22.98
C ILE A 106 13.19 5.14 -23.15
N PRO A 107 14.15 4.49 -22.45
CA PRO A 107 14.35 3.04 -22.49
C PRO A 107 13.14 2.21 -22.04
N GLU A 108 12.96 1.02 -22.62
CA GLU A 108 11.88 0.07 -22.25
C GLU A 108 12.02 -0.52 -20.84
N SER A 109 13.21 -0.42 -20.25
CA SER A 109 13.45 -0.77 -18.86
C SER A 109 12.74 0.15 -17.87
N VAL A 110 12.38 1.38 -18.28
CA VAL A 110 11.67 2.34 -17.44
C VAL A 110 10.24 1.87 -17.23
N LYS A 111 9.89 1.59 -15.97
CA LYS A 111 8.55 1.15 -15.55
C LYS A 111 7.80 2.22 -14.78
N THR A 112 8.51 3.18 -14.18
CA THR A 112 7.91 4.29 -13.44
C THR A 112 8.35 5.61 -14.04
N ILE A 113 7.39 6.48 -14.34
CA ILE A 113 7.66 7.88 -14.69
C ILE A 113 6.91 8.81 -13.74
N ASP A 114 7.65 9.77 -13.18
CA ASP A 114 7.08 10.95 -12.53
C ASP A 114 7.31 12.15 -13.42
N LEU A 115 6.23 12.72 -13.96
CA LEU A 115 6.29 13.84 -14.89
C LEU A 115 6.85 15.12 -14.28
N GLY A 116 6.95 15.19 -12.94
CA GLY A 116 7.52 16.34 -12.27
C GLY A 116 6.61 17.55 -12.22
N ILE A 117 7.01 18.52 -11.41
CA ILE A 117 6.18 19.69 -11.08
C ILE A 117 6.06 20.69 -12.23
N ALA A 118 6.86 20.57 -13.28
CA ALA A 118 6.92 21.53 -14.38
C ALA A 118 6.14 21.11 -15.64
N TYR A 119 5.91 19.81 -15.85
CA TYR A 119 5.43 19.25 -17.11
C TYR A 119 3.96 19.59 -17.40
N ASN A 120 3.70 20.05 -18.62
CA ASN A 120 2.37 20.43 -19.11
C ASN A 120 2.23 20.27 -20.64
N HIS A 121 2.94 19.31 -21.23
CA HIS A 121 2.75 18.88 -22.62
C HIS A 121 1.76 17.71 -22.68
N GLU A 122 1.15 17.46 -23.82
CA GLU A 122 0.28 16.30 -23.99
C GLU A 122 1.07 15.01 -23.75
N ILE A 123 0.40 14.01 -23.18
CA ILE A 123 0.95 12.67 -23.04
C ILE A 123 0.41 11.86 -24.19
N ASP A 124 1.31 11.19 -24.90
CA ASP A 124 1.03 10.30 -26.02
C ASP A 124 1.60 8.92 -25.70
N ASN A 125 0.77 7.88 -25.81
CA ASN A 125 1.16 6.51 -25.50
C ASN A 125 2.24 5.96 -26.42
N LYS A 126 2.46 6.53 -27.62
CA LYS A 126 3.53 6.13 -28.55
C LYS A 126 4.89 6.71 -28.16
N SER A 127 4.88 7.75 -27.35
CA SER A 127 6.07 8.47 -26.91
C SER A 127 6.61 8.00 -25.56
N LEU A 128 5.84 7.15 -24.85
CA LEU A 128 6.23 6.55 -23.58
C LEU A 128 6.43 5.03 -23.74
N PRO A 129 7.37 4.42 -22.99
CA PRO A 129 7.58 2.98 -23.02
C PRO A 129 6.45 2.24 -22.29
N SER A 130 6.55 0.91 -22.18
CA SER A 130 5.64 0.13 -21.34
C SER A 130 5.82 0.43 -19.85
N LEU A 131 4.95 1.30 -19.30
CA LEU A 131 4.95 1.72 -17.90
C LEU A 131 4.02 0.89 -17.03
N THR A 132 4.43 0.64 -15.79
CA THR A 132 3.55 0.15 -14.71
C THR A 132 2.96 1.29 -13.89
N LYS A 133 3.74 2.36 -13.67
CA LYS A 133 3.36 3.49 -12.83
C LYS A 133 3.61 4.83 -13.51
N LEU A 134 2.61 5.70 -13.47
CA LEU A 134 2.69 7.09 -13.95
C LEU A 134 2.24 8.05 -12.85
N ILE A 135 3.04 9.09 -12.58
CA ILE A 135 2.72 10.15 -11.63
C ILE A 135 2.51 11.46 -12.40
N ILE A 136 1.31 12.01 -12.26
CA ILE A 136 0.87 13.26 -12.88
C ILE A 136 0.74 14.31 -11.79
N ARG A 137 1.65 15.29 -11.81
CA ARG A 137 1.77 16.34 -10.80
C ARG A 137 0.90 17.55 -11.10
N LYS A 138 0.80 18.44 -10.11
CA LYS A 138 -0.12 19.59 -10.09
C LYS A 138 -0.07 20.54 -11.30
N LYS A 139 1.02 20.66 -12.06
CA LYS A 139 1.08 21.64 -13.15
C LYS A 139 0.44 21.15 -14.45
N TYR A 140 0.30 19.83 -14.62
CA TYR A 140 -0.35 19.25 -15.78
C TYR A 140 -1.81 19.71 -15.90
N LYS A 141 -2.19 20.18 -17.10
CA LYS A 141 -3.53 20.71 -17.45
C LYS A 141 -4.01 20.24 -18.81
N LYS A 142 -3.26 19.37 -19.48
CA LYS A 142 -3.63 18.82 -20.79
C LYS A 142 -4.65 17.70 -20.61
N PRO A 143 -5.57 17.48 -21.56
CA PRO A 143 -6.52 16.38 -21.44
C PRO A 143 -5.81 15.02 -21.45
N ILE A 144 -6.41 14.03 -20.78
CA ILE A 144 -5.97 12.64 -20.87
C ILE A 144 -7.04 11.89 -21.65
N THR A 145 -6.69 11.48 -22.87
CA THR A 145 -7.56 10.74 -23.77
C THR A 145 -7.20 9.25 -23.77
N LYS A 146 -7.97 8.43 -24.47
CA LYS A 146 -7.68 7.00 -24.69
C LYS A 146 -6.31 6.74 -25.30
N GLU A 147 -5.76 7.70 -26.05
CA GLU A 147 -4.45 7.59 -26.69
C GLU A 147 -3.32 8.12 -25.79
N SER A 148 -3.63 8.71 -24.63
CA SER A 148 -2.61 9.31 -23.77
C SER A 148 -1.89 8.29 -22.89
N LEU A 149 -2.62 7.38 -22.24
CA LEU A 149 -2.03 6.48 -21.25
C LEU A 149 -1.60 5.15 -21.88
N PRO A 150 -0.35 4.69 -21.68
CA PRO A 150 0.06 3.33 -22.01
C PRO A 150 -0.87 2.27 -21.40
N SER A 151 -1.22 1.25 -22.18
CA SER A 151 -2.16 0.20 -21.76
C SER A 151 -1.65 -0.72 -20.66
N SER A 152 -0.35 -0.63 -20.31
CA SER A 152 0.30 -1.42 -19.26
C SER A 152 0.20 -0.80 -17.86
N ILE A 153 -0.28 0.44 -17.73
CA ILE A 153 -0.29 1.15 -16.45
C ILE A 153 -1.23 0.45 -15.46
N THR A 154 -0.68 0.01 -14.34
CA THR A 154 -1.43 -0.57 -13.22
C THR A 154 -1.66 0.43 -12.09
N GLU A 155 -0.82 1.46 -11.97
CA GLU A 155 -0.90 2.50 -10.95
C GLU A 155 -0.79 3.92 -11.53
N LEU A 156 -1.79 4.76 -11.21
CA LEU A 156 -1.82 6.16 -11.62
C LEU A 156 -1.88 7.07 -10.40
N THR A 157 -0.91 7.98 -10.27
CA THR A 157 -0.91 9.00 -9.22
C THR A 157 -1.36 10.34 -9.78
N LEU A 158 -2.33 11.00 -9.14
CA LEU A 158 -2.93 12.26 -9.54
C LEU A 158 -2.84 13.27 -8.39
N GLU A 159 -2.20 14.43 -8.61
CA GLU A 159 -2.21 15.53 -7.62
C GLU A 159 -3.36 16.53 -7.81
N LYS A 160 -4.21 16.31 -8.80
CA LYS A 160 -5.39 17.11 -9.12
C LYS A 160 -6.61 16.22 -9.23
N THR A 161 -7.78 16.85 -9.24
CA THR A 161 -9.01 16.10 -9.54
C THR A 161 -8.96 15.62 -11.00
N PRO A 162 -9.55 14.45 -11.29
CA PRO A 162 -9.73 13.99 -12.66
C PRO A 162 -10.46 14.99 -13.57
N LYS A 163 -11.37 15.80 -12.98
CA LYS A 163 -12.08 16.89 -13.66
C LYS A 163 -11.14 18.01 -14.08
N GLU A 164 -10.22 18.43 -13.20
CA GLU A 164 -9.18 19.42 -13.51
C GLU A 164 -8.15 18.91 -14.53
N ILE A 165 -7.98 17.59 -14.63
CA ILE A 165 -7.10 16.95 -15.62
C ILE A 165 -7.85 16.59 -16.92
N MET A 166 -9.19 16.75 -16.95
CA MET A 166 -10.04 16.40 -18.10
C MET A 166 -9.74 14.99 -18.62
N ILE A 167 -9.61 14.02 -17.70
CA ILE A 167 -9.55 12.60 -18.10
C ILE A 167 -10.87 12.29 -18.82
N ASP A 168 -10.87 11.55 -19.92
CA ASP A 168 -12.10 10.99 -20.50
C ASP A 168 -12.40 9.63 -19.84
N LYS A 169 -13.69 9.31 -19.61
CA LYS A 169 -14.16 8.10 -18.92
C LYS A 169 -13.61 6.81 -19.53
N ASN A 170 -13.31 6.82 -20.82
CA ASN A 170 -12.78 5.69 -21.58
C ASN A 170 -11.24 5.70 -21.67
N SER A 171 -10.57 6.61 -20.96
CA SER A 171 -9.11 6.78 -21.02
C SER A 171 -8.35 5.94 -20.03
N TYR A 172 -9.04 5.35 -19.05
CA TYR A 172 -8.39 4.45 -18.09
C TYR A 172 -8.02 3.13 -18.78
N PRO A 173 -6.74 2.71 -18.70
CA PRO A 173 -6.34 1.43 -19.26
C PRO A 173 -6.98 0.28 -18.48
N SER A 174 -7.31 -0.83 -19.16
CA SER A 174 -7.95 -2.00 -18.57
C SER A 174 -7.09 -2.72 -17.52
N SER A 175 -5.78 -2.46 -17.52
CA SER A 175 -4.80 -2.96 -16.54
C SER A 175 -4.74 -2.11 -15.26
N LEU A 176 -5.35 -0.92 -15.23
CA LEU A 176 -5.31 -0.04 -14.06
C LEU A 176 -5.96 -0.71 -12.85
N ARG A 177 -5.30 -0.69 -11.70
CA ARG A 177 -5.81 -1.27 -10.44
C ARG A 177 -5.80 -0.28 -9.29
N THR A 178 -4.85 0.65 -9.31
CA THR A 178 -4.61 1.59 -8.20
C THR A 178 -4.65 3.03 -8.69
N ILE A 179 -5.44 3.86 -8.02
CA ILE A 179 -5.32 5.32 -8.11
C ILE A 179 -4.79 5.86 -6.78
N ILE A 180 -3.74 6.67 -6.87
CA ILE A 180 -3.20 7.41 -5.73
C ILE A 180 -3.51 8.89 -5.95
N PHE A 181 -4.24 9.49 -5.03
CA PHE A 181 -4.32 10.93 -4.95
C PHE A 181 -3.09 11.44 -4.21
N GLY A 182 -2.24 12.23 -4.87
CA GLY A 182 -0.93 12.62 -4.35
C GLY A 182 -0.99 13.46 -3.08
N ASN A 183 0.18 13.73 -2.47
CA ASN A 183 0.25 14.30 -1.12
C ASN A 183 -0.48 15.62 -0.94
N CYS A 184 -0.51 16.49 -1.93
CA CYS A 184 -1.18 17.79 -1.86
C CYS A 184 -2.64 17.77 -2.34
N PHE A 185 -3.19 16.61 -2.69
CA PHE A 185 -4.56 16.51 -3.16
C PHE A 185 -5.54 16.69 -2.00
N ASN A 186 -6.34 17.75 -2.02
CA ASN A 186 -7.38 18.00 -1.03
C ASN A 186 -8.64 18.62 -1.67
N LYS A 187 -9.23 17.87 -2.60
CA LYS A 187 -10.47 18.28 -3.30
C LYS A 187 -11.54 17.21 -3.09
N ARG A 188 -12.79 17.64 -2.99
CA ARG A 188 -13.97 16.74 -2.90
C ARG A 188 -14.10 15.91 -4.17
N LEU A 189 -14.42 14.64 -4.01
CA LEU A 189 -14.81 13.76 -5.12
C LEU A 189 -16.33 13.83 -5.27
N GLU A 190 -16.79 14.28 -6.44
CA GLU A 190 -18.23 14.41 -6.75
C GLU A 190 -18.85 13.02 -7.01
N ALA A 191 -20.14 12.87 -6.72
CA ALA A 191 -20.90 11.67 -7.09
C ALA A 191 -20.89 11.49 -8.62
N GLY A 192 -20.67 10.27 -9.10
CA GLY A 192 -20.51 10.02 -10.53
C GLY A 192 -19.25 10.63 -11.14
N SER A 193 -18.25 10.97 -10.30
CA SER A 193 -16.95 11.41 -10.78
C SER A 193 -16.36 10.39 -11.77
N ILE A 194 -15.49 10.86 -12.66
CA ILE A 194 -15.02 10.02 -13.75
C ILE A 194 -14.23 8.78 -13.30
N ILE A 195 -13.66 8.80 -12.10
CA ILE A 195 -13.04 7.63 -11.48
C ILE A 195 -14.05 6.50 -11.23
N SER A 196 -15.35 6.79 -11.08
CA SER A 196 -16.42 5.79 -10.90
C SER A 196 -16.49 4.74 -12.01
N ASN A 197 -15.92 5.03 -13.19
CA ASN A 197 -15.84 4.09 -14.32
C ASN A 197 -14.47 3.41 -14.45
N ALA A 198 -13.49 3.77 -13.64
CA ALA A 198 -12.15 3.18 -13.71
C ALA A 198 -12.17 1.74 -13.17
N PRO A 199 -11.45 0.79 -13.79
CA PRO A 199 -11.42 -0.62 -13.37
C PRO A 199 -10.51 -0.85 -12.16
N ILE A 200 -10.64 0.00 -11.13
CA ILE A 200 -9.73 0.05 -9.99
C ILE A 200 -10.26 -0.73 -8.79
N SER A 201 -9.35 -1.34 -8.03
CA SER A 201 -9.65 -2.00 -6.77
C SER A 201 -9.10 -1.25 -5.57
N THR A 202 -8.15 -0.33 -5.77
CA THR A 202 -7.46 0.38 -4.68
C THR A 202 -7.45 1.89 -4.90
N ILE A 203 -7.82 2.64 -3.86
CA ILE A 203 -7.62 4.08 -3.79
C ILE A 203 -6.77 4.42 -2.57
N ILE A 204 -5.77 5.26 -2.77
CA ILE A 204 -4.92 5.81 -1.71
C ILE A 204 -5.02 7.34 -1.76
N PHE A 205 -5.45 7.96 -0.67
CA PHE A 205 -5.40 9.40 -0.50
C PHE A 205 -4.08 9.82 0.17
N GLY A 206 -3.45 10.85 -0.38
CA GLY A 206 -2.18 11.38 0.07
C GLY A 206 -2.28 12.22 1.35
N PHE A 207 -1.13 12.71 1.79
CA PHE A 207 -0.89 13.35 3.08
C PHE A 207 -1.93 14.43 3.49
N ASP A 208 -2.26 15.36 2.60
CA ASP A 208 -3.11 16.55 2.86
C ASP A 208 -4.61 16.33 2.63
N PHE A 209 -5.04 15.15 2.17
CA PHE A 209 -6.45 14.92 1.85
C PHE A 209 -7.32 14.96 3.13
N ASP A 210 -8.26 15.91 3.16
CA ASP A 210 -9.16 16.14 4.28
C ASP A 210 -10.52 16.70 3.80
N SER A 211 -11.06 16.07 2.75
CA SER A 211 -12.34 16.44 2.12
C SER A 211 -13.40 15.35 2.33
N TYR A 212 -14.68 15.73 2.34
CA TYR A 212 -15.79 14.78 2.43
C TYR A 212 -15.83 13.83 1.23
N LEU A 213 -16.24 12.59 1.48
CA LEU A 213 -16.61 11.63 0.45
C LEU A 213 -18.12 11.67 0.21
N GLU A 214 -18.52 11.89 -1.05
CA GLU A 214 -19.93 11.85 -1.42
C GLU A 214 -20.42 10.41 -1.59
N PRO A 215 -21.71 10.15 -1.35
CA PRO A 215 -22.32 8.92 -1.81
C PRO A 215 -22.03 8.68 -3.30
N ASN A 216 -21.58 7.47 -3.64
CA ASN A 216 -21.22 7.07 -5.01
C ASN A 216 -20.03 7.83 -5.65
N SER A 217 -19.22 8.57 -4.88
CA SER A 217 -17.98 9.17 -5.43
C SER A 217 -16.85 8.15 -5.59
N ILE A 218 -16.88 7.07 -4.81
CA ILE A 218 -15.92 5.96 -4.89
C ILE A 218 -16.54 4.85 -5.74
N PRO A 219 -15.80 4.26 -6.70
CA PRO A 219 -16.31 3.20 -7.57
C PRO A 219 -16.72 1.94 -6.78
N PRO A 220 -17.77 1.23 -7.21
CA PRO A 220 -18.21 -0.03 -6.58
C PRO A 220 -17.26 -1.22 -6.83
N THR A 221 -16.16 -1.01 -7.54
CA THR A 221 -15.09 -2.00 -7.73
C THR A 221 -14.00 -1.90 -6.68
N VAL A 222 -13.96 -0.81 -5.90
CA VAL A 222 -12.91 -0.57 -4.91
C VAL A 222 -13.09 -1.49 -3.71
N THR A 223 -12.06 -2.28 -3.44
CA THR A 223 -11.98 -3.19 -2.30
C THR A 223 -11.06 -2.66 -1.19
N THR A 224 -10.12 -1.77 -1.53
CA THR A 224 -9.14 -1.20 -0.59
C THR A 224 -9.16 0.33 -0.63
N LEU A 225 -9.33 0.96 0.53
CA LEU A 225 -9.28 2.40 0.70
C LEU A 225 -8.30 2.78 1.82
N ILE A 226 -7.38 3.70 1.51
CA ILE A 226 -6.38 4.19 2.46
C ILE A 226 -6.44 5.71 2.49
N PHE A 227 -6.65 6.28 3.68
CA PHE A 227 -6.60 7.71 3.92
C PHE A 227 -5.22 8.17 4.38
N GLY A 228 -4.80 9.34 3.91
CA GLY A 228 -3.53 9.96 4.26
C GLY A 228 -3.56 10.66 5.63
N TYR A 229 -2.41 11.21 6.02
CA TYR A 229 -2.13 11.68 7.38
C TYR A 229 -3.18 12.63 7.96
N HIS A 230 -3.64 13.62 7.16
CA HIS A 230 -4.51 14.71 7.64
C HIS A 230 -6.01 14.42 7.64
N TYR A 231 -6.47 13.29 7.07
CA TYR A 231 -7.89 13.02 6.95
C TYR A 231 -8.59 12.93 8.32
N ASP A 232 -9.56 13.81 8.55
CA ASP A 232 -10.37 13.86 9.78
C ASP A 232 -11.81 14.31 9.49
N LYS A 233 -12.38 13.88 8.37
CA LYS A 233 -13.79 14.12 8.02
C LYS A 233 -14.67 12.93 8.43
N PRO A 234 -15.91 13.18 8.89
CA PRO A 234 -16.83 12.11 9.22
C PRO A 234 -17.17 11.30 7.97
N ILE A 235 -17.39 10.00 8.16
CA ILE A 235 -17.90 9.11 7.12
C ILE A 235 -19.42 9.07 7.27
N PHE A 236 -20.13 9.29 6.18
CA PHE A 236 -21.60 9.18 6.16
C PHE A 236 -22.02 7.84 5.54
N PRO A 237 -23.25 7.37 5.81
CA PRO A 237 -23.78 6.17 5.18
C PRO A 237 -23.70 6.28 3.64
N ARG A 238 -23.27 5.19 3.00
CA ARG A 238 -23.07 5.07 1.53
C ARG A 238 -21.91 5.89 0.93
N ALA A 239 -21.11 6.60 1.74
CA ALA A 239 -19.89 7.26 1.26
C ALA A 239 -18.80 6.24 0.89
N LEU A 240 -18.79 5.08 1.55
CA LEU A 240 -17.92 3.94 1.25
C LEU A 240 -18.66 2.93 0.36
N PRO A 241 -18.00 2.32 -0.64
CA PRO A 241 -18.66 1.37 -1.53
C PRO A 241 -18.92 0.02 -0.83
N SER A 242 -19.98 -0.67 -1.22
CA SER A 242 -20.37 -1.97 -0.65
C SER A 242 -19.42 -3.14 -1.00
N SER A 243 -18.43 -2.89 -1.86
CA SER A 243 -17.36 -3.82 -2.20
C SER A 243 -16.13 -3.71 -1.28
N LEU A 244 -16.08 -2.70 -0.41
CA LEU A 244 -14.90 -2.38 0.38
C LEU A 244 -14.63 -3.48 1.40
N THR A 245 -13.46 -4.10 1.34
CA THR A 245 -13.02 -5.16 2.25
C THR A 245 -11.90 -4.71 3.19
N SER A 246 -11.14 -3.67 2.83
CA SER A 246 -10.04 -3.13 3.62
C SER A 246 -10.09 -1.61 3.70
N LEU A 247 -10.11 -1.07 4.93
CA LEU A 247 -10.15 0.36 5.19
C LEU A 247 -9.05 0.75 6.19
N THR A 248 -8.22 1.71 5.79
CA THR A 248 -7.21 2.32 6.66
C THR A 248 -7.46 3.81 6.81
N PHE A 249 -7.70 4.24 8.04
CA PHE A 249 -7.78 5.66 8.39
C PHE A 249 -6.40 6.25 8.68
N GLY A 250 -6.24 7.51 8.31
CA GLY A 250 -5.03 8.30 8.50
C GLY A 250 -4.70 8.64 9.94
N HIS A 251 -3.55 9.29 10.16
CA HIS A 251 -3.02 9.60 11.48
C HIS A 251 -3.98 10.44 12.33
N ARG A 252 -4.61 11.47 11.73
CA ARG A 252 -5.45 12.44 12.46
C ARG A 252 -6.89 12.03 12.67
N PHE A 253 -7.39 11.02 11.96
CA PHE A 253 -8.80 10.63 12.02
C PHE A 253 -9.24 10.33 13.46
N ASN A 254 -10.19 11.10 13.96
CA ASN A 254 -10.77 10.93 15.30
C ASN A 254 -12.28 11.21 15.32
N GLN A 255 -12.95 11.07 14.18
CA GLN A 255 -14.40 11.25 14.07
C GLN A 255 -15.15 10.03 14.63
N ARG A 256 -16.32 10.28 15.22
CA ARG A 256 -17.22 9.22 15.68
C ARG A 256 -17.81 8.48 14.49
N LEU A 257 -17.80 7.14 14.56
CA LEU A 257 -18.49 6.28 13.62
C LEU A 257 -19.88 5.89 14.16
N LEU A 258 -20.86 5.83 13.26
CA LEU A 258 -22.24 5.46 13.53
C LEU A 258 -22.62 4.18 12.77
N LYS A 259 -23.75 3.60 13.14
CA LYS A 259 -24.31 2.43 12.46
C LYS A 259 -24.58 2.76 11.00
N GLY A 260 -23.99 1.99 10.09
CA GLY A 260 -24.16 2.13 8.64
C GLY A 260 -23.09 2.99 7.94
N ASP A 261 -22.14 3.59 8.68
CA ASP A 261 -21.03 4.33 8.08
C ASP A 261 -19.98 3.39 7.46
N LEU A 262 -19.82 2.19 8.05
CA LEU A 262 -18.94 1.13 7.55
C LEU A 262 -19.76 0.09 6.77
N PRO A 263 -19.28 -0.38 5.60
CA PRO A 263 -19.99 -1.37 4.81
C PRO A 263 -19.87 -2.79 5.42
N ASP A 264 -20.92 -3.60 5.27
CA ASP A 264 -20.98 -4.98 5.81
C ASP A 264 -19.94 -5.94 5.21
N SER A 265 -19.39 -5.59 4.05
CA SER A 265 -18.32 -6.31 3.35
C SER A 265 -16.93 -6.14 3.99
N LEU A 266 -16.77 -5.22 4.94
CA LEU A 266 -15.47 -4.86 5.48
C LEU A 266 -14.89 -6.00 6.33
N LEU A 267 -13.69 -6.44 5.97
CA LEU A 267 -12.96 -7.53 6.64
C LEU A 267 -11.81 -7.00 7.51
N SER A 268 -11.20 -5.88 7.11
CA SER A 268 -10.07 -5.25 7.80
C SER A 268 -10.31 -3.77 8.03
N LEU A 269 -10.18 -3.34 9.28
CA LEU A 269 -10.29 -1.95 9.70
C LEU A 269 -9.06 -1.56 10.52
N THR A 270 -8.34 -0.54 10.04
CA THR A 270 -7.14 -0.01 10.69
C THR A 270 -7.28 1.47 10.98
N PHE A 271 -7.03 1.85 12.23
CA PHE A 271 -6.86 3.23 12.67
C PHE A 271 -5.39 3.49 12.97
N SER A 272 -4.88 4.67 12.60
CA SER A 272 -3.47 5.01 12.77
C SER A 272 -3.13 5.53 14.17
N SER A 273 -3.18 6.82 14.47
CA SER A 273 -2.72 7.33 15.78
C SER A 273 -3.84 7.92 16.63
N CYS A 274 -4.53 8.95 16.14
CA CYS A 274 -5.38 9.83 16.94
C CYS A 274 -6.76 9.28 17.27
N PHE A 275 -7.22 8.22 16.60
CA PHE A 275 -8.56 7.67 16.84
C PHE A 275 -8.73 7.21 18.29
N ASN A 276 -9.65 7.86 19.01
CA ASN A 276 -9.95 7.60 20.42
C ASN A 276 -11.45 7.73 20.71
N GLN A 277 -12.29 7.25 19.79
CA GLN A 277 -13.75 7.22 19.94
C GLN A 277 -14.23 5.84 20.37
N THR A 278 -15.34 5.78 21.11
CA THR A 278 -15.92 4.51 21.57
C THR A 278 -16.39 3.66 20.39
N LEU A 279 -16.09 2.36 20.42
CA LEU A 279 -16.60 1.39 19.47
C LEU A 279 -17.66 0.52 20.14
N SER A 280 -18.61 0.02 19.35
CA SER A 280 -19.61 -0.95 19.80
C SER A 280 -19.98 -1.89 18.65
N LYS A 281 -20.60 -3.02 18.99
CA LYS A 281 -21.01 -4.04 18.02
C LYS A 281 -21.99 -3.52 16.97
N ALA A 282 -22.78 -2.51 17.31
CA ALA A 282 -23.72 -1.91 16.36
C ALA A 282 -23.03 -1.04 15.28
N ILE A 283 -21.78 -0.62 15.51
CA ILE A 283 -20.98 0.20 14.60
C ILE A 283 -20.07 -0.66 13.72
N LEU A 284 -19.46 -1.70 14.30
CA LEU A 284 -18.52 -2.56 13.60
C LEU A 284 -19.23 -3.57 12.69
N PRO A 285 -18.75 -3.80 11.46
CA PRO A 285 -19.30 -4.80 10.55
C PRO A 285 -19.23 -6.22 11.13
N ASN A 286 -20.28 -7.02 10.90
CA ASN A 286 -20.40 -8.36 11.47
C ASN A 286 -19.38 -9.37 10.92
N ASN A 287 -18.77 -9.11 9.76
CA ASN A 287 -17.79 -9.98 9.11
C ASN A 287 -16.33 -9.53 9.35
N LEU A 288 -16.12 -8.52 10.21
CA LEU A 288 -14.79 -7.98 10.45
C LEU A 288 -13.87 -9.05 11.06
N THR A 289 -12.73 -9.31 10.44
CA THR A 289 -11.73 -10.30 10.91
C THR A 289 -10.50 -9.63 11.51
N THR A 290 -10.18 -8.42 11.07
CA THR A 290 -9.01 -7.67 11.52
C THR A 290 -9.42 -6.29 12.02
N LEU A 291 -9.06 -5.99 13.28
CA LEU A 291 -9.20 -4.66 13.88
C LEU A 291 -7.87 -4.21 14.49
N ILE A 292 -7.35 -3.09 13.99
CA ILE A 292 -6.14 -2.45 14.50
C ILE A 292 -6.52 -1.06 15.00
N LEU A 293 -6.43 -0.85 16.31
CA LEU A 293 -6.75 0.41 16.97
C LEU A 293 -5.53 1.32 17.05
N GLY A 294 -5.79 2.62 17.03
CA GLY A 294 -4.73 3.61 16.89
C GLY A 294 -3.89 3.81 18.16
N TYR A 295 -2.71 4.40 18.01
CA TYR A 295 -1.74 4.60 19.10
C TYR A 295 -2.35 5.20 20.38
N TYR A 296 -3.22 6.21 20.25
CA TYR A 296 -3.83 6.93 21.37
C TYR A 296 -5.18 6.35 21.85
N PHE A 297 -5.65 5.24 21.28
CA PHE A 297 -6.93 4.65 21.66
C PHE A 297 -6.91 4.17 23.12
N ASP A 298 -7.82 4.70 23.94
CA ASP A 298 -7.96 4.39 25.37
C ASP A 298 -9.44 4.45 25.83
N GLN A 299 -10.35 4.00 24.97
CA GLN A 299 -11.78 3.86 25.29
C GLN A 299 -12.09 2.46 25.83
N PRO A 300 -13.08 2.30 26.73
CA PRO A 300 -13.42 0.99 27.29
C PRO A 300 -13.93 0.04 26.20
N ILE A 301 -13.56 -1.24 26.31
CA ILE A 301 -14.07 -2.33 25.48
C ILE A 301 -14.86 -3.27 26.39
N ARG A 302 -16.19 -3.20 26.33
CA ARG A 302 -17.08 -4.02 27.15
C ARG A 302 -17.31 -5.38 26.51
N PRO A 303 -17.76 -6.37 27.30
CA PRO A 303 -18.16 -7.66 26.74
C PRO A 303 -19.17 -7.49 25.61
N ASN A 304 -18.94 -8.19 24.49
CA ASN A 304 -19.74 -8.15 23.27
C ASN A 304 -19.67 -6.85 22.44
N ASP A 305 -18.80 -5.89 22.74
CA ASP A 305 -18.61 -4.71 21.88
C ASP A 305 -17.91 -5.02 20.55
N LEU A 306 -17.16 -6.12 20.49
CA LEU A 306 -16.39 -6.52 19.32
C LEU A 306 -17.05 -7.70 18.57
N PRO A 307 -16.98 -7.76 17.23
CA PRO A 307 -17.50 -8.88 16.44
C PRO A 307 -16.86 -10.23 16.80
N GLN A 308 -17.67 -11.28 16.85
CA GLN A 308 -17.23 -12.66 17.12
C GLN A 308 -16.54 -13.33 15.91
N THR A 309 -16.30 -12.58 14.83
CA THR A 309 -15.54 -13.01 13.65
C THR A 309 -14.08 -12.52 13.71
N LEU A 310 -13.72 -11.65 14.66
CA LEU A 310 -12.37 -11.09 14.76
C LEU A 310 -11.35 -12.18 15.05
N THR A 311 -10.34 -12.30 14.20
CA THR A 311 -9.21 -13.22 14.37
C THR A 311 -7.94 -12.48 14.79
N LEU A 312 -7.81 -11.19 14.44
CA LEU A 312 -6.70 -10.34 14.80
C LEU A 312 -7.20 -9.05 15.46
N LEU A 313 -6.73 -8.80 16.68
CA LEU A 313 -7.00 -7.58 17.42
C LEU A 313 -5.68 -6.95 17.91
N LYS A 314 -5.42 -5.71 17.49
CA LYS A 314 -4.36 -4.89 18.07
C LYS A 314 -4.98 -3.72 18.80
N LEU A 315 -4.82 -3.69 20.11
CA LEU A 315 -5.21 -2.54 20.92
C LEU A 315 -4.20 -1.41 20.75
N GLY A 316 -4.65 -0.18 20.97
CA GLY A 316 -3.81 1.01 20.91
C GLY A 316 -2.65 0.93 21.90
N HIS A 317 -1.53 1.56 21.57
CA HIS A 317 -0.36 1.58 22.45
C HIS A 317 -0.69 2.16 23.83
N ASN A 318 -1.53 3.19 23.90
CA ASN A 318 -1.91 3.83 25.16
C ASN A 318 -3.13 3.19 25.84
N PHE A 319 -3.66 2.10 25.31
CA PHE A 319 -4.84 1.45 25.88
C PHE A 319 -4.55 0.96 27.31
N ASN A 320 -5.31 1.50 28.26
CA ASN A 320 -5.21 1.20 29.68
C ASN A 320 -6.58 1.23 30.36
N LYS A 321 -7.62 0.77 29.68
CA LYS A 321 -8.94 0.50 30.28
C LYS A 321 -9.04 -0.97 30.64
N GLN A 322 -9.54 -1.26 31.84
CA GLN A 322 -9.66 -2.64 32.34
C GLN A 322 -10.44 -3.52 31.36
N LEU A 323 -9.85 -4.66 31.02
CA LEU A 323 -10.48 -5.72 30.25
C LEU A 323 -11.11 -6.73 31.22
N THR A 324 -12.31 -7.19 30.88
CA THR A 324 -13.04 -8.21 31.63
C THR A 324 -13.28 -9.44 30.75
N VAL A 325 -13.70 -10.55 31.36
CA VAL A 325 -14.06 -11.76 30.61
C VAL A 325 -15.11 -11.41 29.54
N GLY A 326 -14.84 -11.78 28.29
CA GLY A 326 -15.70 -11.48 27.14
C GLY A 326 -15.43 -10.13 26.46
N SER A 327 -14.56 -9.27 27.00
CA SER A 327 -14.10 -8.04 26.30
C SER A 327 -13.35 -8.38 25.00
N ILE A 328 -12.58 -9.47 25.00
CA ILE A 328 -11.90 -10.00 23.81
C ILE A 328 -12.70 -11.21 23.30
N PRO A 329 -13.15 -11.23 22.04
CA PRO A 329 -13.89 -12.36 21.48
C PRO A 329 -13.07 -13.67 21.46
N ASN A 330 -13.76 -14.81 21.67
CA ASN A 330 -13.15 -16.15 21.62
C ASN A 330 -12.71 -16.57 20.20
N SER A 331 -12.98 -15.77 19.18
CA SER A 331 -12.49 -15.96 17.81
C SER A 331 -11.07 -15.42 17.61
N VAL A 332 -10.59 -14.54 18.50
CA VAL A 332 -9.29 -13.88 18.33
C VAL A 332 -8.18 -14.90 18.52
N THR A 333 -7.25 -14.94 17.58
CA THR A 333 -6.07 -15.83 17.60
C THR A 333 -4.76 -15.04 17.73
N SER A 334 -4.76 -13.75 17.39
CA SER A 334 -3.63 -12.85 17.53
C SER A 334 -4.06 -11.59 18.26
N LEU A 335 -3.50 -11.37 19.45
CA LEU A 335 -3.79 -10.22 20.32
C LEU A 335 -2.51 -9.42 20.57
N THR A 336 -2.58 -8.10 20.38
CA THR A 336 -1.58 -7.17 20.88
C THR A 336 -2.21 -6.26 21.93
N LEU A 337 -1.66 -6.29 23.14
CA LEU A 337 -1.97 -5.36 24.22
C LEU A 337 -0.97 -4.20 24.19
N GLY A 338 -1.47 -2.98 24.44
CA GLY A 338 -0.64 -1.79 24.58
C GLY A 338 0.06 -1.72 25.94
N ARG A 339 0.13 -0.51 26.51
CA ARG A 339 0.60 -0.24 27.88
C ARG A 339 -0.50 -0.53 28.91
N TYR A 340 -1.00 -1.76 28.89
CA TYR A 340 -2.02 -2.23 29.81
C TYR A 340 -1.41 -2.44 31.21
N ARG A 341 -1.99 -1.80 32.23
CA ARG A 341 -1.50 -1.78 33.62
C ARG A 341 -2.59 -2.11 34.64
N HIS A 342 -3.45 -3.06 34.29
CA HIS A 342 -4.47 -3.60 35.21
C HIS A 342 -4.25 -5.10 35.39
N PRO A 343 -4.69 -5.69 36.51
CA PRO A 343 -4.67 -7.13 36.68
C PRO A 343 -5.37 -7.83 35.51
N ILE A 344 -4.74 -8.90 35.03
CA ILE A 344 -5.33 -9.81 34.05
C ILE A 344 -5.61 -11.10 34.81
N PRO A 345 -6.84 -11.34 35.30
CA PRO A 345 -7.20 -12.63 35.86
C PRO A 345 -7.36 -13.70 34.75
N PRO A 346 -7.41 -14.99 35.12
CA PRO A 346 -7.70 -16.08 34.17
C PRO A 346 -8.96 -15.81 33.34
N GLN A 347 -8.97 -16.30 32.09
CA GLN A 347 -10.06 -16.17 31.11
C GLN A 347 -10.28 -14.78 30.49
N VAL A 348 -9.60 -13.71 30.96
CA VAL A 348 -9.63 -12.41 30.27
C VAL A 348 -8.95 -12.48 28.91
N ILE A 349 -7.83 -13.20 28.83
CA ILE A 349 -7.22 -13.59 27.56
C ILE A 349 -7.91 -14.91 27.11
N PRO A 350 -8.61 -14.93 25.97
CA PRO A 350 -9.35 -16.13 25.54
C PRO A 350 -8.44 -17.32 25.22
N PRO A 351 -8.91 -18.57 25.41
CA PRO A 351 -8.15 -19.79 25.10
C PRO A 351 -7.93 -20.03 23.59
N SER A 352 -8.45 -19.16 22.72
CA SER A 352 -8.22 -19.18 21.28
C SER A 352 -6.92 -18.50 20.86
N ILE A 353 -6.29 -17.71 21.74
CA ILE A 353 -5.10 -16.92 21.43
C ILE A 353 -3.91 -17.84 21.18
N LYS A 354 -3.28 -17.67 20.01
CA LYS A 354 -2.05 -18.35 19.60
C LYS A 354 -0.85 -17.42 19.65
N THR A 355 -1.04 -16.16 19.26
CA THR A 355 -0.01 -15.12 19.30
C THR A 355 -0.43 -14.03 20.27
N LEU A 356 0.39 -13.80 21.30
CA LEU A 356 0.16 -12.78 22.30
C LEU A 356 1.36 -11.83 22.32
N CYS A 357 1.11 -10.56 22.05
CA CYS A 357 2.11 -9.50 22.10
C CYS A 357 1.75 -8.49 23.19
N PHE A 358 2.72 -8.13 24.01
CA PHE A 358 2.55 -7.12 25.06
C PHE A 358 3.86 -6.41 25.41
N ASN A 359 3.76 -5.32 26.17
CA ASN A 359 4.92 -4.65 26.75
C ASN A 359 5.50 -5.50 27.90
N LYS A 360 6.82 -5.53 28.07
CA LYS A 360 7.49 -6.27 29.15
C LYS A 360 6.92 -5.99 30.55
N ASN A 361 6.50 -4.74 30.80
CA ASN A 361 5.95 -4.35 32.10
C ASN A 361 4.58 -4.97 32.42
N ILE A 362 3.95 -5.71 31.49
CA ILE A 362 2.67 -6.37 31.76
C ILE A 362 2.80 -7.54 32.74
N GLU A 363 4.02 -8.09 32.89
CA GLU A 363 4.29 -9.27 33.71
C GLU A 363 3.89 -9.07 35.18
N ASP A 364 4.03 -7.85 35.68
CA ASP A 364 3.64 -7.47 37.05
C ASP A 364 2.12 -7.52 37.29
N TYR A 365 1.33 -7.62 36.22
CA TYR A 365 -0.13 -7.63 36.27
C TYR A 365 -0.75 -8.98 35.86
N LEU A 366 0.06 -9.98 35.54
CA LEU A 366 -0.42 -11.32 35.21
C LEU A 366 -0.65 -12.14 36.47
N GLU A 367 -1.85 -12.66 36.65
CA GLU A 367 -2.14 -13.66 37.67
C GLU A 367 -1.76 -15.08 37.18
N PRO A 368 -1.58 -16.06 38.10
CA PRO A 368 -1.42 -17.45 37.71
C PRO A 368 -2.59 -17.95 36.86
N GLY A 369 -2.30 -18.43 35.65
CA GLY A 369 -3.32 -18.92 34.70
C GLY A 369 -3.87 -17.88 33.73
N SER A 370 -3.32 -16.67 33.73
CA SER A 370 -3.79 -15.58 32.84
C SER A 370 -3.37 -15.71 31.39
N ILE A 371 -2.22 -16.34 31.14
CA ILE A 371 -1.79 -16.71 29.78
C ILE A 371 -2.33 -18.11 29.49
N PRO A 372 -3.23 -18.27 28.49
CA PRO A 372 -3.77 -19.58 28.15
C PRO A 372 -2.70 -20.52 27.59
N PRO A 373 -2.82 -21.85 27.80
CA PRO A 373 -1.89 -22.84 27.24
C PRO A 373 -1.83 -22.88 25.71
N SER A 374 -2.82 -22.29 25.03
CA SER A 374 -2.88 -22.18 23.57
C SER A 374 -1.86 -21.21 22.96
N VAL A 375 -1.26 -20.34 23.78
CA VAL A 375 -0.31 -19.33 23.32
C VAL A 375 1.01 -20.00 22.95
N THR A 376 1.29 -20.10 21.65
CA THR A 376 2.54 -20.66 21.11
C THR A 376 3.59 -19.60 20.80
N ASN A 377 3.16 -18.36 20.55
CA ASN A 377 4.04 -17.23 20.22
C ASN A 377 3.83 -16.09 21.20
N LEU A 378 4.76 -15.92 22.14
CA LEU A 378 4.77 -14.83 23.10
C LEU A 378 5.80 -13.76 22.69
N ILE A 379 5.35 -12.55 22.39
CA ILE A 379 6.20 -11.44 21.92
C ILE A 379 6.23 -10.34 22.99
N LYS A 380 7.42 -10.03 23.49
CA LYS A 380 7.65 -8.95 24.46
C LYS A 380 8.29 -7.76 23.75
N THR A 381 7.68 -6.59 23.86
CA THR A 381 8.19 -5.34 23.25
C THR A 381 8.88 -4.45 24.29
N TYR A 382 10.00 -3.83 23.90
CA TYR A 382 10.87 -3.02 24.78
C TYR A 382 10.65 -1.50 24.67
N LYS A 383 9.75 -1.04 23.80
CA LYS A 383 9.61 0.40 23.54
C LYS A 383 8.75 1.06 24.64
N SER A 384 9.41 1.97 25.36
CA SER A 384 8.89 2.88 26.39
C SER A 384 8.12 4.05 25.81
#